data_AF-A0A0P9UYY0-F1
#
_entry.id   AF-A0A0P9UYY0-F1
#
_cell.length_a   1.000
_cell.length_b   1.000
_cell.length_c   1.000
_cell.angle_alpha   90.00
_cell.angle_beta   90.00
_cell.angle_gamma   90.00
#
_symmetry.space_group_name_H-M   'P 1'
#
loop_
_entity.id
_entity.type
_entity.pdbx_description
1 polymer ?
#
loop_
_entity_poly.entity_id
_entity_poly.type
_entity_poly.pdbx_seq_one_letter_code
_entity_poly.pdbx_strand_id
1 'polypeptide(L)'
;MRDVAKVLGLPPDQINALADAFSRWSDSLPSPERLREYGFDADMPILKRVLALTGELIGFPRHLSQHPGGFVISEHPLETLVPVENAAMADRTIIQWDKDDLDLVGLLKVDILALGMLSALRRTFDLVHLHRGKLWTLADLPGDDRKTYEMISRADTIGVFQIESRAQMAMLPRLRPEKFYDLVIEVAIVRPGPIQGDMVHPYLRRRN
;
A
#
# COMPACT_ATOMS: atom_id res chain seq x y z
N MET A 1 -6.50 17.09 11.26
CA MET A 1 -5.90 17.20 12.62
C MET A 1 -4.57 17.96 12.63
N ARG A 2 -3.46 17.41 12.08
CA ARG A 2 -2.12 18.02 12.22
C ARG A 2 -2.07 19.49 11.79
N ASP A 3 -2.74 19.85 10.70
CA ASP A 3 -2.79 21.24 10.22
C ASP A 3 -3.56 22.15 11.17
N VAL A 4 -4.70 21.70 11.70
CA VAL A 4 -5.51 22.43 12.69
C VAL A 4 -4.69 22.68 13.96
N ALA A 5 -4.04 21.64 14.49
CA ALA A 5 -3.20 21.75 15.67
C ALA A 5 -2.02 22.71 15.46
N LYS A 6 -1.39 22.66 14.28
CA LYS A 6 -0.31 23.59 13.90
C LYS A 6 -0.80 25.04 13.84
N VAL A 7 -1.95 25.30 13.22
CA VAL A 7 -2.54 26.64 13.11
C VAL A 7 -2.93 27.19 14.49
N LEU A 8 -3.43 26.32 15.38
CA LEU A 8 -3.77 26.67 16.77
C LEU A 8 -2.56 26.76 17.71
N GLY A 9 -1.34 26.58 17.19
CA GLY A 9 -0.10 26.84 17.93
C GLY A 9 0.41 25.69 18.81
N LEU A 10 -0.03 24.45 18.58
CA LEU A 10 0.51 23.32 19.32
C LEU A 10 1.98 23.04 18.94
N PRO A 11 2.84 22.73 19.92
CA PRO A 11 4.20 22.26 19.66
C PRO A 11 4.26 20.97 18.81
N PRO A 12 5.31 20.76 17.99
CA PRO A 12 5.42 19.59 17.11
C PRO A 12 5.34 18.22 17.81
N ASP A 13 5.89 18.12 19.01
CA ASP A 13 5.82 16.94 19.87
C ASP A 13 4.38 16.62 20.29
N GLN A 14 3.60 17.64 20.69
CA GLN A 14 2.18 17.48 20.99
C GLN A 14 1.37 17.13 19.74
N ILE A 15 1.70 17.70 18.58
CA ILE A 15 1.03 17.35 17.31
C ILE A 15 1.27 15.88 16.96
N ASN A 16 2.48 15.37 17.17
CA ASN A 16 2.82 13.98 16.89
C ASN A 16 2.13 13.03 17.87
N ALA A 17 2.18 13.31 19.18
CA ALA A 17 1.48 12.53 20.19
C ALA A 17 -0.04 12.51 19.94
N LEU A 18 -0.63 13.66 19.58
CA LEU A 18 -2.04 13.73 19.23
C LEU A 18 -2.35 12.96 17.94
N ALA A 19 -1.42 12.91 16.98
CA ALA A 19 -1.59 12.14 15.75
C ALA A 19 -1.59 10.64 16.00
N ASP A 20 -0.78 10.16 16.94
CA ASP A 20 -0.75 8.75 17.33
C ASP A 20 -2.02 8.35 18.10
N ALA A 21 -2.63 9.30 18.82
CA ALA A 21 -3.95 9.12 19.44
C ALA A 21 -5.06 8.93 18.39
N PHE A 22 -4.91 9.44 17.16
CA PHE A 22 -5.86 9.13 16.08
C PHE A 22 -5.58 7.72 15.53
N SER A 23 -6.63 6.93 15.28
CA SER A 23 -6.45 5.66 14.57
C SER A 23 -6.06 5.96 13.12
N ARG A 24 -5.04 5.26 12.61
CA ARG A 24 -4.51 5.45 11.25
C ARG A 24 -5.54 5.23 10.14
N TRP A 25 -6.70 4.65 10.45
CA TRP A 25 -7.71 4.20 9.50
C TRP A 25 -9.14 4.61 9.88
N SER A 26 -9.32 5.59 10.78
CA SER A 26 -10.66 6.04 11.17
C SER A 26 -10.91 7.48 10.76
N ASP A 27 -12.08 7.70 10.16
CA ASP A 27 -12.65 9.04 9.94
C ASP A 27 -13.36 9.58 11.20
N SER A 28 -13.13 8.95 12.35
CA SER A 28 -13.68 9.38 13.63
C SER A 28 -12.63 10.05 14.50
N LEU A 29 -13.09 11.00 15.33
CA LEU A 29 -12.28 11.60 16.38
C LEU A 29 -11.96 10.56 17.46
N PRO A 30 -10.78 10.62 18.10
CA PRO A 30 -10.43 9.74 19.21
C PRO A 30 -11.37 9.96 20.41
N SER A 31 -11.64 8.89 21.16
CA SER A 31 -12.41 9.00 22.39
C SER A 31 -11.62 9.75 23.48
N PRO A 32 -12.29 10.36 24.47
CA PRO A 32 -11.62 11.00 25.60
C PRO A 32 -10.66 10.07 26.36
N GLU A 33 -10.99 8.79 26.48
CA GLU A 33 -10.12 7.77 27.10
C GLU A 33 -8.81 7.62 26.33
N ARG A 34 -8.91 7.51 25.00
CA ARG A 34 -7.75 7.39 24.13
C ARG A 34 -6.89 8.65 24.14
N LEU A 35 -7.48 9.83 24.22
CA LEU A 35 -6.71 11.07 24.39
C LEU A 35 -5.93 11.07 25.71
N ARG A 36 -6.55 10.62 26.80
CA ARG A 36 -5.89 10.51 28.12
C ARG A 36 -4.71 9.56 28.13
N GLU A 37 -4.80 8.43 27.41
CA GLU A 37 -3.67 7.49 27.25
C GLU A 37 -2.43 8.15 26.65
N TYR A 38 -2.62 9.14 25.78
CA TYR A 38 -1.55 9.91 25.14
C TYR A 38 -1.19 11.19 25.92
N GLY A 39 -1.68 11.33 27.15
CA GLY A 39 -1.37 12.47 28.03
C GLY A 39 -2.16 13.74 27.71
N PHE A 40 -3.25 13.64 26.96
CA PHE A 40 -4.11 14.78 26.64
C PHE A 40 -5.34 14.82 27.53
N ASP A 41 -5.64 15.99 28.07
CA ASP A 41 -6.91 16.26 28.75
C ASP A 41 -7.94 16.80 27.74
N ALA A 42 -8.97 15.98 27.49
CA ALA A 42 -10.08 16.29 26.59
C ALA A 42 -10.85 17.56 26.99
N ASP A 43 -10.74 18.00 28.25
CA ASP A 43 -11.39 19.21 28.73
C ASP A 43 -10.61 20.50 28.46
N MET A 44 -9.34 20.40 28.07
CA MET A 44 -8.53 21.57 27.73
C MET A 44 -9.17 22.39 26.61
N PRO A 45 -9.36 23.72 26.79
CA PRO A 45 -10.04 24.56 25.80
C PRO A 45 -9.41 24.51 24.41
N ILE A 46 -8.07 24.44 24.34
CA ILE A 46 -7.35 24.35 23.08
C ILE A 46 -7.63 23.02 22.36
N LEU A 47 -7.64 21.91 23.11
CA LEU A 47 -7.88 20.59 22.55
C LEU A 47 -9.32 20.44 22.06
N LYS A 48 -10.31 20.96 22.81
CA LYS A 48 -11.70 21.02 22.37
C LYS A 48 -11.84 21.72 21.01
N ARG A 49 -11.15 22.86 20.82
CA ARG A 49 -11.14 23.58 19.53
C ARG A 49 -10.47 22.77 18.43
N VAL A 50 -9.32 22.14 18.72
CA VAL A 50 -8.62 21.27 17.76
C VAL A 50 -9.53 20.13 17.30
N LEU A 51 -10.22 19.46 18.22
CA LEU A 51 -11.10 18.33 17.93
C LEU A 51 -12.35 18.77 17.16
N ALA A 52 -13.00 19.87 17.57
CA ALA A 52 -14.17 20.40 16.88
C ALA A 52 -13.85 20.78 15.42
N LEU A 53 -12.83 21.62 15.21
CA LEU A 53 -12.42 22.03 13.87
C LEU A 53 -11.87 20.86 13.04
N THR A 54 -11.20 19.90 13.69
CA THR A 54 -10.79 18.67 13.00
C THR A 54 -12.02 17.91 12.51
N GLY A 55 -13.05 17.75 13.34
CA GLY A 55 -14.29 17.09 12.99
C GLY A 55 -14.99 17.72 11.79
N GLU A 56 -15.05 19.06 11.74
CA GLU A 56 -15.62 19.79 10.61
C GLU A 56 -14.84 19.63 9.30
N LEU A 57 -13.53 19.36 9.38
CA LEU A 57 -12.65 19.22 8.22
C LEU A 57 -12.42 17.78 7.78
N ILE A 58 -12.98 16.78 8.49
CA ILE A 58 -12.91 15.39 8.04
C ILE A 58 -13.72 15.25 6.75
N GLY A 59 -13.12 14.61 5.74
CA GLY A 59 -13.72 14.46 4.41
C GLY A 59 -13.55 15.66 3.48
N PHE A 60 -13.04 16.81 3.95
CA PHE A 60 -12.76 17.94 3.07
C PHE A 60 -11.55 17.66 2.17
N PRO A 61 -11.64 17.92 0.85
CA PRO A 61 -10.52 17.75 -0.06
C PRO A 61 -9.39 18.72 0.29
N ARG A 62 -8.18 18.18 0.49
CA ARG A 62 -7.00 18.99 0.86
C ARG A 62 -6.25 19.53 -0.35
N HIS A 63 -6.10 18.72 -1.38
CA HIS A 63 -5.39 19.06 -2.61
C HIS A 63 -5.88 18.15 -3.74
N LEU A 64 -5.83 18.64 -4.96
CA LEU A 64 -5.90 17.79 -6.14
C LEU A 64 -4.56 17.06 -6.25
N SER A 65 -4.62 15.73 -6.30
CA SER A 65 -3.43 14.89 -6.46
C SER A 65 -3.55 14.09 -7.75
N GLN A 66 -2.40 13.78 -8.33
CA GLN A 66 -2.34 12.96 -9.54
C GLN A 66 -2.37 11.49 -9.12
N HIS A 67 -3.23 10.68 -9.74
CA HIS A 67 -3.21 9.22 -9.54
C HIS A 67 -1.96 8.64 -10.23
N PRO A 68 -0.94 8.17 -9.48
CA PRO A 68 0.31 7.74 -10.09
C PRO A 68 0.08 6.49 -10.93
N GLY A 69 0.33 6.60 -12.24
CA GLY A 69 0.13 5.52 -13.20
C GLY A 69 -1.27 5.41 -13.77
N GLY A 70 -2.24 6.23 -13.34
CA GLY A 70 -3.57 6.27 -13.94
C GLY A 70 -3.58 7.01 -15.28
N PHE A 71 -4.03 6.35 -16.33
CA PHE A 71 -4.25 6.95 -17.64
C PHE A 71 -5.70 6.76 -18.07
N VAL A 72 -6.24 7.77 -18.75
CA VAL A 72 -7.58 7.73 -19.32
C VAL A 72 -7.45 7.84 -20.83
N ILE A 73 -8.20 7.01 -21.54
CA ILE A 73 -8.23 6.97 -23.00
C ILE A 73 -9.67 7.27 -23.43
N SER A 74 -9.81 8.21 -24.35
CA SER A 74 -11.08 8.64 -24.92
C SER A 74 -10.98 8.60 -26.45
N GLU A 75 -12.10 8.33 -27.11
CA GLU A 75 -12.22 8.39 -28.58
C GLU A 75 -12.10 9.83 -29.11
N HIS A 76 -12.59 10.80 -28.33
CA HIS A 76 -12.53 12.23 -28.64
C HIS A 76 -11.55 12.96 -27.70
N PRO A 77 -11.03 14.15 -28.09
CA PRO A 77 -10.14 14.93 -27.24
C PRO A 77 -10.74 15.16 -25.84
N LEU A 78 -9.96 14.91 -24.79
CA LEU A 78 -10.45 14.89 -23.41
C LEU A 78 -11.03 16.24 -22.97
N GLU A 79 -10.50 17.35 -23.49
CA GLU A 79 -10.98 18.71 -23.21
C GLU A 79 -12.42 18.97 -23.70
N THR A 80 -12.96 18.11 -24.56
CA THR A 80 -14.37 18.16 -24.98
C THR A 80 -15.32 17.48 -23.99
N LEU A 81 -14.78 16.68 -23.06
CA LEU A 81 -15.52 15.90 -22.08
C LEU A 81 -15.34 16.42 -20.65
N VAL A 82 -14.09 16.75 -20.28
CA VAL A 82 -13.69 17.11 -18.92
C VAL A 82 -12.62 18.21 -18.96
N PRO A 83 -12.60 19.17 -18.01
CA PRO A 83 -11.51 20.11 -17.90
C PRO A 83 -10.15 19.41 -17.78
N VAL A 84 -9.21 19.84 -18.63
CA VAL A 84 -7.82 19.36 -18.66
C VAL A 84 -6.91 20.48 -18.16
N GLU A 85 -6.01 20.16 -17.24
CA GLU A 85 -5.01 21.09 -16.72
C GLU A 85 -3.60 20.52 -16.85
N ASN A 86 -2.60 21.39 -16.84
CA ASN A 86 -1.21 20.97 -16.84
C ASN A 86 -0.85 20.36 -15.48
N ALA A 87 -0.20 19.20 -15.52
CA ALA A 87 0.32 18.55 -14.34
C ALA A 87 1.54 19.31 -13.79
N ALA A 88 1.94 19.00 -12.56
CA ALA A 88 3.17 19.53 -11.96
C ALA A 88 4.46 19.11 -12.71
N MET A 89 4.42 18.00 -13.45
CA MET A 89 5.52 17.57 -14.31
C MET A 89 5.35 18.17 -15.71
N ALA A 90 6.44 18.67 -16.29
CA ALA A 90 6.46 19.18 -17.66
C ALA A 90 5.93 18.13 -18.65
N ASP A 91 5.26 18.62 -19.69
CA ASP A 91 4.70 17.83 -20.79
C ASP A 91 3.69 16.76 -20.36
N ARG A 92 2.99 16.99 -19.23
CA ARG A 92 1.90 16.14 -18.76
C ARG A 92 0.65 16.95 -18.47
N THR A 93 -0.49 16.34 -18.73
CA THR A 93 -1.81 16.88 -18.41
C THR A 93 -2.56 15.92 -17.50
N ILE A 94 -3.51 16.46 -16.74
CA ILE A 94 -4.43 15.69 -15.90
C ILE A 94 -5.85 16.20 -16.12
N ILE A 95 -6.82 15.34 -15.83
CA ILE A 95 -8.24 15.68 -15.81
C ILE A 95 -8.68 15.88 -14.36
N GLN A 96 -9.77 16.61 -14.14
CA GLN A 96 -10.25 16.93 -12.78
C GLN A 96 -11.19 15.87 -12.19
N TRP A 97 -11.68 14.93 -13.00
CA TRP A 97 -12.54 13.83 -12.54
C TRP A 97 -11.75 12.76 -11.80
N ASP A 98 -12.38 12.20 -10.77
CA ASP A 98 -11.81 11.09 -10.02
C ASP A 98 -12.16 9.72 -10.65
N LYS A 99 -11.78 8.65 -9.97
CA LYS A 99 -12.00 7.29 -10.47
C LYS A 99 -13.49 6.96 -10.59
N ASP A 100 -14.31 7.39 -9.64
CA ASP A 100 -15.72 7.03 -9.59
C ASP A 100 -16.49 7.78 -10.68
N ASP A 101 -16.14 9.05 -10.91
CA ASP A 101 -16.65 9.83 -12.05
C ASP A 101 -16.34 9.17 -13.40
N LEU A 102 -15.10 8.68 -13.57
CA LEU A 102 -14.67 7.98 -14.79
C LEU A 102 -15.43 6.69 -15.04
N ASP A 103 -15.66 5.90 -13.98
CA ASP A 103 -16.41 4.65 -14.06
C ASP A 103 -17.88 4.92 -14.44
N LEU A 104 -18.48 6.01 -13.94
CA LEU A 104 -19.86 6.40 -14.25
C LEU A 104 -20.07 6.79 -15.72
N VAL A 105 -19.09 7.45 -16.34
CA VAL A 105 -19.15 7.86 -17.76
C VAL A 105 -18.65 6.78 -18.72
N GLY A 106 -18.17 5.65 -18.19
CA GLY A 106 -17.68 4.52 -18.98
C GLY A 106 -16.37 4.81 -19.73
N LEU A 107 -15.53 5.71 -19.21
CA LEU A 107 -14.25 6.02 -19.83
C LEU A 107 -13.24 4.89 -19.60
N LEU A 108 -12.42 4.59 -20.61
CA LEU A 108 -11.40 3.55 -20.50
C LEU A 108 -10.27 4.04 -19.61
N LYS A 109 -10.07 3.35 -18.49
CA LYS A 109 -8.97 3.57 -17.56
C LYS A 109 -7.91 2.49 -17.69
N VAL A 110 -6.64 2.90 -17.72
CA VAL A 110 -5.48 2.00 -17.69
C VAL A 110 -4.55 2.42 -16.55
N ASP A 111 -4.23 1.48 -15.66
CA ASP A 111 -3.23 1.70 -14.61
C ASP A 111 -1.86 1.14 -15.04
N ILE A 112 -0.91 2.04 -15.28
CA ILE A 112 0.51 1.74 -15.54
C ILE A 112 1.24 1.69 -14.20
N LEU A 113 1.32 0.50 -13.62
CA LEU A 113 1.99 0.26 -12.36
C LEU A 113 3.51 0.09 -12.54
N ALA A 114 4.29 0.95 -11.89
CA ALA A 114 5.74 0.84 -11.84
C ALA A 114 6.16 -0.17 -10.75
N LEU A 115 6.14 -1.47 -11.09
CA LEU A 115 6.59 -2.52 -10.17
C LEU A 115 8.12 -2.66 -10.23
N GLY A 116 8.81 -2.13 -9.21
CA GLY A 116 10.28 -2.13 -9.14
C GLY A 116 10.93 -3.52 -9.27
N MET A 117 10.24 -4.57 -8.81
CA MET A 117 10.72 -5.95 -8.93
C MET A 117 10.82 -6.46 -10.37
N LEU A 118 9.96 -5.99 -11.28
CA LEU A 118 10.10 -6.32 -12.71
C LEU A 118 11.38 -5.69 -13.29
N SER A 119 11.73 -4.48 -12.86
CA SER A 119 13.00 -3.84 -13.22
C SER A 119 14.20 -4.58 -12.64
N ALA A 120 14.11 -5.06 -11.39
CA ALA A 120 15.15 -5.87 -10.76
C ALA A 120 15.36 -7.21 -11.48
N LEU A 121 14.28 -7.88 -11.89
CA LEU A 121 14.34 -9.13 -12.67
C LEU A 121 15.02 -8.91 -14.02
N ARG A 122 14.62 -7.86 -14.76
CA ARG A 122 15.26 -7.50 -16.04
C ARG A 122 16.78 -7.31 -15.86
N ARG A 123 17.20 -6.47 -14.91
CA ARG A 123 18.62 -6.21 -14.65
C ARG A 123 19.37 -7.47 -14.22
N THR A 124 18.72 -8.35 -13.47
CA THR A 124 19.30 -9.65 -13.08
C THR A 124 19.52 -10.53 -14.30
N PHE A 125 18.57 -10.61 -15.24
CA PHE A 125 18.76 -11.35 -16.49
C PHE A 125 19.87 -10.76 -17.36
N ASP A 126 19.97 -9.43 -17.45
CA ASP A 126 21.06 -8.76 -18.16
C ASP A 126 22.44 -9.14 -17.56
N LEU A 127 22.55 -9.17 -16.24
CA LEU A 127 23.78 -9.60 -15.55
C LEU A 127 24.10 -11.09 -15.76
N VAL A 128 23.09 -11.96 -15.69
CA VAL A 128 23.26 -13.39 -15.95
C VAL A 128 23.71 -13.61 -17.40
N HIS A 129 23.15 -12.87 -18.35
CA HIS A 129 23.61 -12.92 -19.73
C HIS A 129 25.05 -12.46 -19.87
N LEU A 130 25.40 -11.31 -19.30
CA LEU A 130 26.75 -10.75 -19.36
C LEU A 130 27.82 -11.70 -18.79
N HIS A 131 27.55 -12.33 -17.64
CA HIS A 131 28.55 -13.12 -16.93
C HIS A 131 28.49 -14.62 -17.20
N ARG A 132 27.36 -15.15 -17.68
CA ARG A 132 27.13 -16.60 -17.87
C ARG A 132 26.68 -16.95 -19.28
N GLY A 133 26.50 -15.97 -20.17
CA GLY A 133 26.05 -16.16 -21.55
C GLY A 133 24.61 -16.64 -21.71
N LYS A 134 23.85 -16.77 -20.61
CA LYS A 134 22.48 -17.29 -20.64
C LYS A 134 21.47 -16.16 -20.82
N LEU A 135 20.67 -16.25 -21.86
CA LEU A 135 19.52 -15.38 -22.09
C LEU A 135 18.29 -16.02 -21.44
N TRP A 136 17.75 -15.39 -20.41
CA TRP A 136 16.52 -15.81 -19.75
C TRP A 136 15.44 -14.78 -19.98
N THR A 137 14.21 -15.26 -20.19
CA THR A 137 12.99 -14.46 -20.02
C THR A 137 12.16 -15.02 -18.87
N LEU A 138 11.11 -14.32 -18.46
CA LEU A 138 10.17 -14.82 -17.45
C LEU A 138 9.48 -16.11 -17.88
N ALA A 139 9.27 -16.30 -19.19
CA ALA A 139 8.62 -17.49 -19.73
C ALA A 139 9.55 -18.71 -19.74
N ASP A 140 10.86 -18.49 -19.76
CA ASP A 140 11.86 -19.57 -19.88
C ASP A 140 12.28 -20.13 -18.52
N LEU A 141 11.97 -19.44 -17.41
CA LEU A 141 12.41 -19.86 -16.09
C LEU A 141 11.86 -21.25 -15.75
N PRO A 142 12.70 -22.19 -15.29
CA PRO A 142 12.23 -23.50 -14.89
C PRO A 142 11.31 -23.38 -13.68
N GLY A 143 10.13 -23.98 -13.80
CA GLY A 143 9.24 -24.21 -12.66
C GLY A 143 9.87 -25.20 -11.68
N ASP A 144 9.43 -25.11 -10.42
CA ASP A 144 9.71 -26.09 -9.38
C ASP A 144 11.18 -26.36 -9.04
N ASP A 145 12.01 -25.32 -9.05
CA ASP A 145 13.38 -25.41 -8.55
C ASP A 145 13.41 -25.69 -7.03
N ARG A 146 13.84 -26.90 -6.67
CA ARG A 146 13.94 -27.35 -5.28
C ARG A 146 14.81 -26.42 -4.42
N LYS A 147 15.92 -25.90 -4.94
CA LYS A 147 16.82 -25.03 -4.17
C LYS A 147 16.14 -23.72 -3.79
N THR A 148 15.32 -23.17 -4.69
CA THR A 148 14.49 -21.99 -4.45
C THR A 148 13.51 -22.25 -3.30
N TYR A 149 12.79 -23.38 -3.31
CA TYR A 149 11.87 -23.72 -2.21
C TYR A 149 12.58 -24.03 -0.88
N GLU A 150 13.76 -24.65 -0.91
CA GLU A 150 14.57 -24.86 0.29
C GLU A 150 15.06 -23.54 0.90
N MET A 151 15.46 -22.57 0.07
CA MET A 151 15.81 -21.21 0.50
C MET A 151 14.61 -20.52 1.14
N ILE A 152 13.46 -20.53 0.46
CA ILE A 152 12.22 -19.94 0.96
C ILE A 152 11.79 -20.60 2.29
N SER A 153 11.89 -21.93 2.40
CA SER A 153 11.55 -22.67 3.62
C SER A 153 12.42 -22.30 4.82
N ARG A 154 13.64 -21.79 4.60
CA ARG A 154 14.49 -21.25 5.67
C ARG A 154 14.19 -19.80 6.02
N ALA A 155 13.17 -19.19 5.40
CA ALA A 155 12.87 -17.77 5.45
C ALA A 155 14.04 -16.89 4.99
N ASP A 156 14.87 -17.39 4.08
CA ASP A 156 15.92 -16.60 3.44
C ASP A 156 15.32 -15.83 2.25
N THR A 157 14.45 -14.87 2.56
CA THR A 157 13.57 -14.20 1.58
C THR A 157 13.71 -12.67 1.58
N ILE A 158 14.81 -12.14 2.14
CA ILE A 158 15.13 -10.72 2.02
C ILE A 158 15.32 -10.39 0.52
N GLY A 159 14.61 -9.37 0.04
CA GLY A 159 14.55 -9.02 -1.39
C GLY A 159 13.70 -9.94 -2.27
N VAL A 160 12.96 -10.90 -1.70
CA VAL A 160 12.03 -11.76 -2.46
C VAL A 160 10.62 -11.18 -2.40
N PHE A 161 10.08 -10.81 -3.56
CA PHE A 161 8.80 -10.11 -3.68
C PHE A 161 7.66 -10.85 -2.96
N GLN A 162 6.82 -10.10 -2.24
CA GLN A 162 5.64 -10.53 -1.46
C GLN A 162 5.89 -11.38 -0.20
N ILE A 163 7.05 -12.01 -0.04
CA ILE A 163 7.34 -12.95 1.07
C ILE A 163 8.51 -12.51 1.97
N GLU A 164 8.84 -11.22 1.95
CA GLU A 164 9.92 -10.61 2.74
C GLU A 164 9.44 -10.06 4.11
N SER A 165 8.15 -9.80 4.29
CA SER A 165 7.68 -9.19 5.54
C SER A 165 7.89 -10.10 6.75
N ARG A 166 8.01 -9.53 7.95
CA ARG A 166 8.17 -10.30 9.20
C ARG A 166 7.11 -11.39 9.39
N ALA A 167 5.85 -11.09 9.06
CA ALA A 167 4.76 -12.06 9.19
C ALA A 167 4.92 -13.24 8.20
N GLN A 168 5.34 -12.94 6.97
CA GLN A 168 5.63 -13.92 5.93
C GLN A 168 6.81 -14.80 6.33
N MET A 169 7.95 -14.19 6.65
CA MET A 169 9.16 -14.87 7.11
C MET A 169 8.93 -15.74 8.35
N ALA A 170 8.03 -15.36 9.26
CA ALA A 170 7.68 -16.19 10.42
C ALA A 170 6.83 -17.42 10.05
N MET A 171 6.05 -17.34 8.97
CA MET A 171 5.22 -18.44 8.48
C MET A 171 6.03 -19.45 7.66
N LEU A 172 6.95 -18.99 6.81
CA LEU A 172 7.65 -19.82 5.84
C LEU A 172 8.33 -21.08 6.43
N PRO A 173 9.03 -21.05 7.59
CA PRO A 173 9.64 -22.24 8.17
C PRO A 173 8.65 -23.25 8.74
N ARG A 174 7.44 -22.78 9.08
CA ARG A 174 6.33 -23.63 9.56
C ARG A 174 5.56 -24.23 8.40
N LEU A 175 5.44 -23.46 7.32
CA LEU A 175 4.88 -23.93 6.06
C LEU A 175 5.84 -24.95 5.44
N ARG A 176 7.07 -24.59 5.11
CA ARG A 176 7.98 -25.39 4.26
C ARG A 176 7.35 -25.58 2.88
N PRO A 177 7.24 -24.53 2.05
CA PRO A 177 6.69 -24.65 0.70
C PRO A 177 7.56 -25.60 -0.15
N GLU A 178 6.91 -26.46 -0.94
CA GLU A 178 7.59 -27.42 -1.83
C GLU A 178 7.18 -27.26 -3.30
N LYS A 179 6.12 -26.47 -3.54
CA LYS A 179 5.58 -26.17 -4.88
C LYS A 179 4.98 -24.76 -4.91
N PHE A 180 4.77 -24.23 -6.11
CA PHE A 180 4.30 -22.86 -6.32
C PHE A 180 2.97 -22.59 -5.61
N TYR A 181 2.05 -23.56 -5.61
CA TYR A 181 0.75 -23.41 -4.97
C TYR A 181 0.83 -23.19 -3.45
N ASP A 182 1.90 -23.63 -2.79
CA ASP A 182 2.09 -23.34 -1.36
C ASP A 182 2.35 -21.84 -1.13
N LEU A 183 3.07 -21.19 -2.04
CA LEU A 183 3.32 -19.74 -2.00
C LEU A 183 2.06 -18.94 -2.29
N VAL A 184 1.21 -19.44 -3.20
CA VAL A 184 -0.12 -18.84 -3.46
C VAL A 184 -0.95 -18.81 -2.18
N ILE A 185 -0.94 -19.90 -1.40
CA ILE A 185 -1.68 -19.98 -0.14
C ILE A 185 -1.04 -19.10 0.94
N GLU A 186 0.29 -19.10 1.04
CA GLU A 186 1.03 -18.26 2.00
C GLU A 186 0.64 -16.78 1.86
N VAL A 187 0.73 -16.23 0.64
CA VAL A 187 0.42 -14.82 0.36
C VAL A 187 -1.07 -14.52 0.56
N ALA A 188 -1.94 -15.52 0.39
CA ALA A 188 -3.38 -15.36 0.61
C ALA A 188 -3.75 -15.33 2.10
N ILE A 189 -3.11 -16.16 2.92
CA ILE A 189 -3.49 -16.36 4.33
C ILE A 189 -2.78 -15.39 5.29
N VAL A 190 -1.62 -14.86 4.93
CA VAL A 190 -0.95 -13.82 5.72
C VAL A 190 -1.49 -12.45 5.34
N ARG A 191 -2.77 -12.25 5.67
CA ARG A 191 -3.51 -11.00 5.47
C ARG A 191 -4.33 -10.68 6.72
N PRO A 192 -4.68 -9.40 6.97
CA PRO A 192 -5.38 -9.01 8.20
C PRO A 192 -6.65 -9.83 8.49
N GLY A 193 -7.52 -10.03 7.49
CA GLY A 193 -8.76 -10.80 7.66
C GLY A 193 -8.53 -12.26 8.07
N PRO A 194 -7.80 -13.07 7.29
CA PRO A 194 -7.52 -14.46 7.66
C PRO A 194 -6.72 -14.62 8.98
N ILE A 195 -5.85 -13.67 9.32
CA ILE A 195 -5.13 -13.66 10.61
C ILE A 195 -6.11 -13.43 11.77
N GLN A 196 -7.01 -12.46 11.64
CA GLN A 196 -8.06 -12.19 12.63
C GLN A 196 -9.04 -13.37 12.77
N GLY A 197 -9.29 -14.10 11.67
CA GLY A 197 -10.11 -15.32 11.66
C GLY A 197 -9.40 -16.59 12.12
N ASP A 198 -8.18 -16.50 12.67
CA ASP A 198 -7.34 -17.63 13.11
C ASP A 198 -7.21 -18.75 12.06
N MET A 199 -7.14 -18.40 10.77
CA MET A 199 -7.09 -19.39 9.68
C MET A 199 -5.70 -20.01 9.50
N VAL A 200 -4.64 -19.30 9.91
CA VAL A 200 -3.24 -19.70 9.73
C VAL A 200 -2.92 -20.99 10.49
N HIS A 201 -3.31 -21.08 11.76
CA HIS A 201 -3.00 -22.23 12.61
C HIS A 201 -3.69 -23.54 12.16
N PRO A 202 -5.01 -23.56 11.87
CA PRO A 202 -5.69 -24.71 11.29
C PRO A 202 -5.08 -25.20 9.98
N TYR A 203 -4.72 -24.28 9.08
CA TYR A 203 -4.11 -24.65 7.80
C TYR A 203 -2.75 -25.35 7.99
N LEU A 204 -1.85 -24.75 8.77
CA LEU A 204 -0.52 -25.33 9.05
C LEU A 204 -0.60 -26.70 9.74
N ARG A 205 -1.61 -26.93 10.59
CA ARG A 205 -1.86 -28.23 11.25
C ARG A 205 -2.36 -29.33 10.32
N ARG A 206 -3.03 -28.97 9.23
CA ARG A 206 -3.59 -29.95 8.27
C ARG A 206 -2.60 -30.28 7.15
N ARG A 207 -1.69 -29.35 6.85
CA ARG A 207 -0.68 -29.52 5.80
C ARG A 207 0.53 -30.33 6.27
N ASN A 208 0.91 -30.19 7.55
CA ASN A 208 1.97 -30.98 8.19
C ASN A 208 1.41 -32.22 8.88
#